data_AF-A0A7N2LXP7-F1
#
_entry.id   AF-A0A7N2LXP7-F1
#
_cell.length_a   1.000
_cell.length_b   1.000
_cell.length_c   1.000
_cell.angle_alpha   90.00
_cell.angle_beta   90.00
_cell.angle_gamma   90.00
#
_symmetry.space_group_name_H-M   'P 1'
#
loop_
_entity.id
_entity.type
_entity.pdbx_description
1 polymer ?
#
loop_
_entity_poly.entity_id
_entity_poly.type
_entity_poly.pdbx_seq_one_letter_code
_entity_poly.pdbx_strand_id
1 'polypeptide(L)'
;MTFGGYKDSPNPGHQKKKKIAIIGVSSVLLVAMVAAVAVGVTRNHGSSKTDDNANNGGDVSTSNKAIQTLCQPTDYRETCEKTLTSAAGNTSDYKALIKAGFQVAVEELNKAIANSTTLRELAKDSRTNQALENCKELIEYAIDDLQESFDKIGAFEYSKFDEYLADLKVWLSGAITYEQTCLDGFENTTGDAGTKMKQVLKTAQEITKNGLAMVTETTQLLTNLNIESVSRRLLSNDDQRRLQEPADHWFSEGQRRLLAATVDSVKADVVVAKDGSGKYKTINEALKDIPLKSNKTFVIHIKAGVYAEHVMIEKHMTHVTFIGDGPTKTKITGSKNFVDGTPTFKTATVAVVGNYFFAKDIGFENTAGAEKHQAVALRVSSDMSVFFNCRMDGHQDTLYAHAHRQFYRDCTISGTIDFVFGNSATVFQNCTMFVRKPMDNQQCIVTAQGRTDRREPSALILQGCTIAAEPTYLAVKDINRAYLGRPWKEFSRTIIMQSTIGAFIQPEGWLPWMGSFGLNTCFYAEIGNKGPGSDQANRVAWRGVKKITLDHAAKFTPGQFIGGDKWIKPTGVPYTSTLL
;
A
#
# COMPACT_ATOMS: atom_id res chain seq x y z
N MET A 1 40.67 8.60 -63.91
CA MET A 1 39.92 7.41 -63.44
C MET A 1 39.18 7.80 -62.17
N THR A 2 37.86 7.84 -62.27
CA THR A 2 36.86 8.11 -61.24
C THR A 2 36.57 6.85 -60.40
N PHE A 3 36.53 6.97 -59.08
CA PHE A 3 35.68 6.22 -58.14
C PHE A 3 35.64 7.08 -56.86
N GLY A 4 34.53 7.47 -56.24
CA GLY A 4 33.16 6.95 -56.26
C GLY A 4 32.75 6.81 -54.78
N GLY A 5 32.10 7.83 -54.21
CA GLY A 5 31.63 7.82 -52.83
C GLY A 5 30.37 6.96 -52.64
N TYR A 6 30.27 6.30 -51.49
CA TYR A 6 29.04 5.67 -51.03
C TYR A 6 28.45 6.48 -49.87
N LYS A 7 27.31 7.12 -50.14
CA LYS A 7 26.41 7.67 -49.13
C LYS A 7 25.46 6.55 -48.71
N ASP A 8 25.47 6.18 -47.43
CA ASP A 8 24.39 5.36 -46.86
C ASP A 8 23.09 6.16 -46.84
N SER A 9 22.09 5.67 -47.57
CA SER A 9 20.73 6.21 -47.56
C SER A 9 19.94 5.56 -46.42
N PRO A 10 19.15 6.32 -45.63
CA PRO A 10 18.29 5.73 -44.62
C PRO A 10 17.14 4.96 -45.30
N ASN A 11 17.03 3.67 -44.96
CA ASN A 11 16.01 2.77 -45.45
C ASN A 11 14.58 3.24 -45.03
N PRO A 12 13.69 3.65 -45.96
CA PRO A 12 12.38 4.24 -45.63
C PRO A 12 11.38 3.27 -44.96
N GLY A 13 11.72 1.97 -44.91
CA GLY A 13 10.87 0.90 -44.39
C GLY A 13 10.78 0.83 -42.87
N HIS A 14 11.75 1.40 -42.13
CA HIS A 14 11.81 1.22 -40.66
C HIS A 14 11.05 2.32 -39.88
N GLN A 15 10.99 3.55 -40.40
CA GLN A 15 10.18 4.63 -39.81
C GLN A 15 8.68 4.45 -40.05
N LYS A 16 8.26 3.87 -41.19
CA LYS A 16 6.84 3.58 -41.47
C LYS A 16 6.27 2.52 -40.54
N LYS A 17 7.04 1.48 -40.18
CA LYS A 17 6.60 0.44 -39.23
C LYS A 17 6.43 0.97 -37.80
N LYS A 18 7.29 1.88 -37.34
CA LYS A 18 7.11 2.58 -36.05
C LYS A 18 5.88 3.49 -36.05
N LYS A 19 5.62 4.25 -37.12
CA LYS A 19 4.42 5.09 -37.25
C LYS A 19 3.12 4.27 -37.32
N ILE A 20 3.11 3.14 -38.03
CA ILE A 20 1.94 2.26 -38.14
C ILE A 20 1.66 1.53 -36.81
N ALA A 21 2.70 1.13 -36.06
CA ALA A 21 2.53 0.58 -34.72
C ALA A 21 2.01 1.62 -33.72
N ILE A 22 2.48 2.87 -33.76
CA ILE A 22 2.02 3.95 -32.88
C ILE A 22 0.56 4.35 -33.21
N ILE A 23 0.20 4.41 -34.50
CA ILE A 23 -1.19 4.70 -34.92
C ILE A 23 -2.13 3.56 -34.52
N GLY A 24 -1.71 2.30 -34.70
CA GLY A 24 -2.51 1.13 -34.26
C GLY A 24 -2.74 1.09 -32.75
N VAL A 25 -1.77 1.52 -31.94
CA VAL A 25 -1.88 1.56 -30.46
C VAL A 25 -2.82 2.66 -29.98
N SER A 26 -2.79 3.85 -30.59
CA SER A 26 -3.75 4.91 -30.28
C SER A 26 -5.17 4.53 -30.70
N SER A 27 -5.34 3.86 -31.84
CA SER A 27 -6.66 3.39 -32.30
C SER A 27 -7.23 2.31 -31.39
N VAL A 28 -6.42 1.37 -30.89
CA VAL A 28 -6.91 0.30 -30.01
C VAL A 28 -7.26 0.80 -28.61
N LEU A 29 -6.53 1.78 -28.06
CA LEU A 29 -6.92 2.46 -26.81
C LEU A 29 -8.22 3.24 -26.97
N LEU A 30 -8.38 3.96 -28.10
CA LEU A 30 -9.59 4.71 -28.41
C LEU A 30 -10.76 3.75 -28.64
N VAL A 31 -10.55 2.60 -29.29
CA VAL A 31 -11.58 1.58 -29.51
C VAL A 31 -11.93 0.82 -28.23
N ALA A 32 -10.97 0.50 -27.35
CA ALA A 32 -11.25 -0.13 -26.06
C ALA A 32 -12.02 0.81 -25.12
N MET A 33 -11.67 2.10 -25.11
CA MET A 33 -12.40 3.12 -24.35
C MET A 33 -13.77 3.44 -24.98
N VAL A 34 -13.90 3.50 -26.31
CA VAL A 34 -15.20 3.69 -26.98
C VAL A 34 -16.10 2.45 -26.84
N ALA A 35 -15.54 1.24 -26.86
CA ALA A 35 -16.27 0.00 -26.65
C ALA A 35 -16.77 -0.13 -25.20
N ALA A 36 -15.95 0.27 -24.22
CA ALA A 36 -16.38 0.38 -22.83
C ALA A 36 -17.60 1.30 -22.65
N VAL A 37 -17.62 2.40 -23.41
CA VAL A 37 -18.69 3.39 -23.38
C VAL A 37 -19.96 2.89 -24.08
N ALA A 38 -19.84 2.24 -25.24
CA ALA A 38 -20.99 1.68 -25.95
C ALA A 38 -21.71 0.59 -25.15
N VAL A 39 -20.96 -0.24 -24.39
CA VAL A 39 -21.51 -1.30 -23.53
C VAL A 39 -22.11 -0.73 -22.24
N GLY A 40 -21.54 0.35 -21.69
CA GLY A 40 -22.13 1.08 -20.56
C GLY A 40 -23.48 1.74 -20.90
N VAL A 41 -23.63 2.27 -22.12
CA VAL A 41 -24.89 2.88 -22.60
C VAL A 41 -25.99 1.84 -22.81
N THR A 42 -25.66 0.63 -23.28
CA THR A 42 -26.66 -0.42 -23.55
C THR A 42 -27.15 -1.14 -22.30
N ARG A 43 -26.37 -1.16 -21.20
CA ARG A 43 -26.78 -1.79 -19.94
C ARG A 43 -27.77 -0.98 -19.09
N ASN A 44 -27.97 0.31 -19.38
CA ASN A 44 -28.74 1.20 -18.50
C ASN A 44 -30.03 1.77 -19.12
N HIS A 45 -30.47 1.30 -20.29
CA HIS A 45 -31.78 1.66 -20.84
C HIS A 45 -32.86 0.63 -20.48
N GLY A 46 -33.32 0.70 -19.24
CA GLY A 46 -34.64 0.20 -18.85
C GLY A 46 -35.70 1.25 -19.21
N SER A 47 -36.43 1.00 -20.30
CA SER A 47 -37.78 1.50 -20.63
C SER A 47 -38.27 2.80 -19.96
N SER A 48 -38.25 3.91 -20.70
CA SER A 48 -39.34 4.89 -20.65
C SER A 48 -39.59 5.48 -22.04
N LYS A 49 -40.86 5.49 -22.44
CA LYS A 49 -41.36 5.90 -23.74
C LYS A 49 -41.13 7.40 -24.01
N THR A 50 -40.97 7.65 -25.30
CA THR A 50 -40.96 8.91 -26.06
C THR A 50 -41.92 9.98 -25.56
N ASP A 51 -41.38 11.19 -25.36
CA ASP A 51 -42.07 12.44 -25.65
C ASP A 51 -41.16 13.28 -26.54
N ASP A 52 -41.59 13.47 -27.78
CA ASP A 52 -40.97 14.33 -28.78
C ASP A 52 -41.23 15.79 -28.40
N ASN A 53 -40.19 16.52 -28.01
CA ASN A 53 -40.17 17.96 -28.14
C ASN A 53 -38.78 18.43 -28.52
N ALA A 54 -38.59 18.52 -29.84
CA ALA A 54 -37.49 19.23 -30.46
C ALA A 54 -37.60 20.73 -30.17
N ASN A 55 -36.70 21.27 -29.35
CA ASN A 55 -35.97 22.50 -29.67
C ASN A 55 -34.90 22.86 -28.64
N ASN A 56 -33.75 23.30 -29.18
CA ASN A 56 -32.60 23.94 -28.52
C ASN A 56 -31.73 23.10 -27.57
N GLY A 57 -30.64 22.54 -28.12
CA GLY A 57 -29.48 22.12 -27.35
C GLY A 57 -28.21 22.40 -28.14
N GLY A 58 -27.44 23.42 -27.72
CA GLY A 58 -26.19 23.81 -28.35
C GLY A 58 -25.20 22.65 -28.47
N ASP A 59 -24.46 22.64 -29.57
CA ASP A 59 -23.50 21.60 -29.91
C ASP A 59 -22.43 21.47 -28.79
N VAL A 60 -22.57 20.46 -27.93
CA VAL A 60 -21.63 20.20 -26.83
C VAL A 60 -20.29 19.84 -27.45
N SER A 61 -19.26 20.65 -27.18
CA SER A 61 -17.91 20.46 -27.74
C SER A 61 -17.40 19.04 -27.53
N THR A 62 -16.64 18.52 -28.50
CA THR A 62 -16.05 17.16 -28.43
C THR A 62 -15.20 16.95 -27.17
N SER A 63 -14.55 18.00 -26.67
CA SER A 63 -13.81 17.99 -25.40
C SER A 63 -14.72 17.76 -24.20
N ASN A 64 -15.88 18.43 -24.12
CA ASN A 64 -16.83 18.25 -23.04
C ASN A 64 -17.41 16.83 -23.02
N LYS A 65 -17.68 16.24 -24.19
CA LYS A 65 -18.12 14.83 -24.29
C LYS A 65 -17.04 13.86 -23.79
N ALA A 66 -15.76 14.10 -24.14
CA ALA A 66 -14.64 13.28 -23.67
C ALA A 66 -14.47 13.37 -22.14
N ILE A 67 -14.59 14.58 -21.57
CA ILE A 67 -14.53 14.80 -20.12
C ILE A 67 -15.67 14.08 -19.39
N GLN A 68 -16.92 14.27 -19.85
CA GLN A 68 -18.08 13.59 -19.26
C GLN A 68 -17.94 12.07 -19.31
N THR A 69 -17.36 11.55 -20.40
CA THR A 69 -17.10 10.13 -20.58
C THR A 69 -16.04 9.63 -19.59
N LEU A 70 -14.92 10.35 -19.46
CA LEU A 70 -13.83 9.99 -18.54
C LEU A 70 -14.26 10.06 -17.07
N CYS A 71 -15.12 11.01 -16.72
CA CYS A 71 -15.62 11.21 -15.35
C CYS A 71 -16.81 10.31 -14.98
N GLN A 72 -17.42 9.62 -15.94
CA GLN A 72 -18.58 8.76 -15.71
C GLN A 72 -18.38 7.68 -14.63
N PRO A 73 -17.24 6.96 -14.54
CA PRO A 73 -17.04 5.90 -13.53
C PRO A 73 -16.63 6.42 -12.14
N THR A 74 -16.56 7.74 -11.96
CA THR A 74 -16.03 8.37 -10.75
C THR A 74 -17.12 8.68 -9.72
N ASP A 75 -16.76 8.63 -8.42
CA ASP A 75 -17.72 8.96 -7.35
C ASP A 75 -17.93 10.47 -7.21
N TYR A 76 -16.89 11.27 -7.51
CA TYR A 76 -16.94 12.73 -7.45
C TYR A 76 -16.98 13.32 -8.86
N ARG A 77 -18.03 12.96 -9.60
CA ARG A 77 -18.20 13.32 -11.02
C ARG A 77 -18.16 14.83 -11.26
N GLU A 78 -18.85 15.61 -10.44
CA GLU A 78 -18.86 17.08 -10.57
C GLU A 78 -17.46 17.67 -10.40
N THR A 79 -16.73 17.25 -9.35
CA THR A 79 -15.34 17.65 -9.12
C THR A 79 -14.44 17.23 -10.29
N CYS A 80 -14.63 16.03 -10.83
CA CYS A 80 -13.91 15.55 -12.01
C CYS A 80 -14.13 16.44 -13.24
N GLU A 81 -15.41 16.66 -13.61
CA GLU A 81 -15.76 17.43 -14.81
C GLU A 81 -15.27 18.88 -14.68
N LYS A 82 -15.53 19.52 -13.54
CA LYS A 82 -15.08 20.90 -13.26
C LYS A 82 -13.56 21.06 -13.36
N THR A 83 -12.83 20.10 -12.78
CA THR A 83 -11.36 20.10 -12.78
C THR A 83 -10.83 19.99 -14.20
N LEU A 84 -11.30 19.01 -14.97
CA LEU A 84 -10.79 18.75 -16.31
C LEU A 84 -11.20 19.83 -17.31
N THR A 85 -12.41 20.39 -17.22
CA THR A 85 -12.84 21.51 -18.07
C THR A 85 -11.97 22.74 -17.85
N SER A 86 -11.52 22.97 -16.62
CA SER A 86 -10.68 24.12 -16.28
C SER A 86 -9.21 23.93 -16.65
N ALA A 87 -8.68 22.71 -16.49
CA ALA A 87 -7.25 22.43 -16.59
C ALA A 87 -6.79 21.84 -17.94
N ALA A 88 -7.67 21.13 -18.66
CA ALA A 88 -7.24 20.36 -19.84
C ALA A 88 -7.42 21.10 -21.18
N GLY A 89 -7.96 22.33 -21.16
CA GLY A 89 -8.30 23.07 -22.37
C GLY A 89 -9.33 22.34 -23.25
N ASN A 90 -9.35 22.64 -24.56
CA ASN A 90 -10.30 22.03 -25.51
C ASN A 90 -9.82 20.67 -26.06
N THR A 91 -8.99 19.92 -25.33
CA THR A 91 -8.53 18.60 -25.76
C THR A 91 -9.60 17.53 -25.59
N SER A 92 -9.60 16.54 -26.49
CA SER A 92 -10.33 15.27 -26.34
C SER A 92 -9.40 14.07 -26.14
N ASP A 93 -8.09 14.30 -26.04
CA ASP A 93 -7.11 13.25 -25.77
C ASP A 93 -7.15 12.80 -24.31
N TYR A 94 -7.55 11.55 -24.07
CA TYR A 94 -7.67 10.99 -22.73
C TYR A 94 -6.35 10.97 -21.95
N LYS A 95 -5.20 10.79 -22.61
CA LYS A 95 -3.89 10.85 -21.91
C LYS A 95 -3.63 12.26 -21.39
N ALA A 96 -3.91 13.28 -22.19
CA ALA A 96 -3.84 14.67 -21.76
C ALA A 96 -4.86 15.02 -20.66
N LEU A 97 -6.09 14.52 -20.74
CA LEU A 97 -7.11 14.70 -19.69
C LEU A 97 -6.66 14.10 -18.35
N ILE A 98 -6.19 12.84 -18.36
CA ILE A 98 -5.69 12.17 -17.15
C ILE A 98 -4.50 12.94 -16.58
N LYS A 99 -3.54 13.34 -17.43
CA LYS A 99 -2.40 14.17 -17.02
C LYS A 99 -2.84 15.47 -16.33
N ALA A 100 -3.82 16.17 -16.90
CA ALA A 100 -4.35 17.40 -16.30
C ALA A 100 -4.95 17.13 -14.92
N GLY A 101 -5.69 16.03 -14.74
CA GLY A 101 -6.22 15.63 -13.43
C GLY A 101 -5.14 15.43 -12.37
N PHE A 102 -4.07 14.69 -12.70
CA PHE A 102 -2.93 14.51 -11.78
C PHE A 102 -2.22 15.83 -11.45
N GLN A 103 -2.04 16.71 -12.44
CA GLN A 103 -1.43 18.02 -12.22
C GLN A 103 -2.26 18.87 -11.25
N VAL A 104 -3.58 18.92 -11.42
CA VAL A 104 -4.46 19.65 -10.50
C VAL A 104 -4.42 19.04 -9.10
N ALA A 105 -4.40 17.71 -8.96
CA ALA A 105 -4.28 17.07 -7.64
C ALA A 105 -2.99 17.54 -6.93
N VAL A 106 -1.85 17.51 -7.62
CA VAL A 106 -0.57 17.99 -7.09
C VAL A 106 -0.61 19.49 -6.76
N GLU A 107 -1.25 20.32 -7.59
CA GLU A 107 -1.42 21.75 -7.32
C GLU A 107 -2.26 22.01 -6.05
N GLU A 108 -3.37 21.30 -5.88
CA GLU A 108 -4.23 21.41 -4.69
C GLU A 108 -3.50 20.93 -3.42
N LEU A 109 -2.70 19.86 -3.51
CA LEU A 109 -1.84 19.42 -2.40
C LEU A 109 -0.75 20.44 -2.06
N ASN A 110 -0.13 21.08 -3.05
CA ASN A 110 0.82 22.16 -2.80
C ASN A 110 0.15 23.38 -2.14
N LYS A 111 -1.08 23.71 -2.52
CA LYS A 111 -1.88 24.74 -1.82
C LYS A 111 -2.15 24.34 -0.37
N ALA A 112 -2.39 23.04 -0.11
CA ALA A 112 -2.57 22.54 1.24
C ALA A 112 -1.30 22.71 2.10
N ILE A 113 -0.12 22.46 1.54
CA ILE A 113 1.17 22.75 2.20
C ILE A 113 1.31 24.25 2.47
N ALA A 114 1.06 25.12 1.49
CA ALA A 114 1.18 26.58 1.68
C ALA A 114 0.21 27.12 2.74
N ASN A 115 -1.02 26.58 2.78
CA ASN A 115 -1.97 26.91 3.82
C ASN A 115 -1.56 26.33 5.18
N SER A 116 -0.91 25.17 5.23
CA SER A 116 -0.42 24.58 6.48
C SER A 116 0.58 25.49 7.20
N THR A 117 1.45 26.19 6.46
CA THR A 117 2.39 27.17 7.05
C THR A 117 1.66 28.36 7.65
N THR A 118 0.62 28.88 6.98
CA THR A 118 -0.22 29.95 7.52
C THR A 118 -1.06 29.46 8.71
N LEU A 119 -1.55 28.22 8.68
CA LEU A 119 -2.26 27.60 9.80
C LEU A 119 -1.34 27.36 11.00
N ARG A 120 -0.04 27.14 10.76
CA ARG A 120 0.97 26.97 11.81
C ARG A 120 1.19 28.26 12.60
N GLU A 121 1.15 29.42 11.95
CA GLU A 121 1.22 30.73 12.63
C GLU A 121 0.01 30.98 13.52
N LEU A 122 -1.14 30.37 13.20
CA LEU A 122 -2.37 30.45 13.99
C LEU A 122 -2.46 29.38 15.09
N ALA A 123 -1.64 28.32 15.02
CA ALA A 123 -1.66 27.20 15.97
C ALA A 123 -0.83 27.50 17.22
N LYS A 124 -1.50 27.81 18.33
CA LYS A 124 -0.87 28.20 19.59
C LYS A 124 -0.47 27.02 20.50
N ASP A 125 -1.02 25.81 20.27
CA ASP A 125 -0.73 24.62 21.07
C ASP A 125 0.21 23.64 20.36
N SER A 126 1.04 22.96 21.15
CA SER A 126 2.10 22.08 20.62
C SER A 126 1.56 20.88 19.83
N ARG A 127 0.35 20.37 20.14
CA ARG A 127 -0.17 19.16 19.50
C ARG A 127 -0.65 19.48 18.09
N THR A 128 -1.38 20.58 17.94
CA THR A 128 -1.79 21.08 16.62
C THR A 128 -0.59 21.41 15.73
N ASN A 129 0.46 22.00 16.32
CA ASN A 129 1.70 22.28 15.58
C ASN A 129 2.38 21.01 15.04
N GLN A 130 2.52 19.98 15.88
CA GLN A 130 3.08 18.69 15.45
C GLN A 130 2.19 17.99 14.41
N ALA A 131 0.86 18.09 14.52
CA ALA A 131 -0.06 17.56 13.52
C ALA A 131 0.12 18.24 12.15
N LEU A 132 0.33 19.57 12.12
CA LEU A 132 0.59 20.32 10.89
C LEU A 132 1.91 19.92 10.23
N GLU A 133 3.00 19.81 11.00
CA GLU A 133 4.30 19.36 10.46
C GLU A 133 4.22 17.94 9.90
N ASN A 134 3.53 17.04 10.61
CA ASN A 134 3.30 15.69 10.12
C ASN A 134 2.46 15.67 8.84
N CYS A 135 1.41 16.49 8.80
CA CYS A 135 0.57 16.60 7.63
C CYS A 135 1.35 17.09 6.41
N LYS A 136 2.26 18.06 6.58
CA LYS A 136 3.12 18.54 5.48
C LYS A 136 3.96 17.40 4.89
N GLU A 137 4.66 16.64 5.73
CA GLU A 137 5.46 15.49 5.28
C GLU A 137 4.60 14.43 4.57
N LEU A 138 3.41 14.15 5.08
CA LEU A 138 2.48 13.20 4.46
C LEU A 138 2.01 13.71 3.10
N ILE A 139 1.70 14.99 2.96
CA ILE A 139 1.31 15.59 1.68
C ILE A 139 2.48 15.54 0.67
N GLU A 140 3.72 15.76 1.11
CA GLU A 140 4.90 15.60 0.26
C GLU A 140 5.00 14.16 -0.28
N TYR A 141 4.77 13.14 0.56
CA TYR A 141 4.72 11.74 0.10
C TYR A 141 3.56 11.48 -0.87
N ALA A 142 2.39 12.08 -0.66
CA ALA A 142 1.25 11.97 -1.58
C ALA A 142 1.56 12.60 -2.94
N ILE A 143 2.20 13.77 -2.96
CA ILE A 143 2.64 14.44 -4.20
C ILE A 143 3.60 13.55 -4.97
N ASP A 144 4.58 12.96 -4.29
CA ASP A 144 5.53 12.09 -4.95
C ASP A 144 4.85 10.85 -5.56
N ASP A 145 3.92 10.19 -4.83
CA ASP A 145 3.17 9.03 -5.35
C ASP A 145 2.33 9.40 -6.59
N LEU A 146 1.75 10.61 -6.61
CA LEU A 146 1.03 11.15 -7.77
C LEU A 146 1.99 11.43 -8.95
N GLN A 147 3.19 11.92 -8.69
CA GLN A 147 4.20 12.18 -9.71
C GLN A 147 4.77 10.87 -10.28
N GLU A 148 5.08 9.89 -9.45
CA GLU A 148 5.52 8.55 -9.87
C GLU A 148 4.44 7.87 -10.74
N SER A 149 3.17 8.01 -10.33
CA SER A 149 2.02 7.57 -11.14
C SER A 149 2.00 8.25 -12.51
N PHE A 150 2.21 9.56 -12.54
CA PHE A 150 2.27 10.32 -13.78
C PHE A 150 3.40 9.87 -14.71
N ASP A 151 4.61 9.69 -14.19
CA ASP A 151 5.79 9.30 -14.99
C ASP A 151 5.62 7.91 -15.62
N LYS A 152 4.99 6.99 -14.89
CA LYS A 152 4.66 5.65 -15.38
C LYS A 152 3.64 5.68 -16.52
N ILE A 153 2.65 6.57 -16.46
CA ILE A 153 1.70 6.86 -17.56
C ILE A 153 2.45 7.51 -18.75
N GLY A 154 3.51 8.27 -18.49
CA GLY A 154 4.36 8.84 -19.53
C GLY A 154 5.02 7.76 -20.40
N ALA A 155 5.66 6.79 -19.74
CA ALA A 155 6.54 5.78 -20.31
C ALA A 155 5.86 4.54 -20.91
N PHE A 156 4.52 4.55 -21.07
CA PHE A 156 3.72 3.39 -21.50
C PHE A 156 4.34 2.54 -22.62
N GLU A 157 4.65 1.30 -22.26
CA GLU A 157 4.95 0.15 -23.12
C GLU A 157 3.79 -0.83 -23.07
N TYR A 158 3.25 -1.22 -24.23
CA TYR A 158 2.07 -2.10 -24.33
C TYR A 158 2.28 -3.45 -23.65
N SER A 159 3.50 -4.00 -23.67
CA SER A 159 3.84 -5.31 -23.09
C SER A 159 3.80 -5.36 -21.57
N LYS A 160 3.80 -4.21 -20.87
CA LYS A 160 3.82 -4.12 -19.40
C LYS A 160 2.58 -3.42 -18.82
N PHE A 161 1.52 -3.34 -19.63
CA PHE A 161 0.36 -2.52 -19.32
C PHE A 161 -0.34 -2.90 -18.01
N ASP A 162 -0.57 -4.19 -17.76
CA ASP A 162 -1.21 -4.65 -16.51
C ASP A 162 -0.38 -4.35 -15.27
N GLU A 163 0.95 -4.41 -15.39
CA GLU A 163 1.88 -4.07 -14.31
C GLU A 163 1.79 -2.58 -13.98
N TYR A 164 1.73 -1.73 -15.01
CA TYR A 164 1.58 -0.30 -14.82
C TYR A 164 0.25 0.05 -14.16
N LEU A 165 -0.86 -0.59 -14.57
CA LEU A 165 -2.15 -0.36 -13.90
C LEU A 165 -2.14 -0.83 -12.44
N ALA A 166 -1.48 -1.95 -12.14
CA ALA A 166 -1.34 -2.43 -10.77
C ALA A 166 -0.53 -1.44 -9.91
N ASP A 167 0.62 -0.99 -10.39
CA ASP A 167 1.47 0.00 -9.71
C ASP A 167 0.71 1.32 -9.49
N LEU A 168 0.00 1.82 -10.51
CA LEU A 168 -0.81 3.03 -10.42
C LEU A 168 -1.87 2.95 -9.32
N LYS A 169 -2.57 1.82 -9.19
CA LYS A 169 -3.56 1.64 -8.12
C LYS A 169 -2.91 1.67 -6.74
N VAL A 170 -1.73 1.06 -6.62
CA VAL A 170 -0.99 1.01 -5.35
C VAL A 170 -0.56 2.42 -4.95
N TRP A 171 0.03 3.19 -5.86
CA TRP A 171 0.51 4.55 -5.56
C TRP A 171 -0.63 5.56 -5.36
N LEU A 172 -1.72 5.47 -6.14
CA LEU A 172 -2.92 6.28 -5.89
C LEU A 172 -3.54 5.97 -4.52
N SER A 173 -3.56 4.69 -4.12
CA SER A 173 -3.99 4.30 -2.76
C SER A 173 -3.01 4.77 -1.69
N GLY A 174 -1.71 4.79 -1.98
CA GLY A 174 -0.68 5.41 -1.15
C GLY A 174 -0.96 6.89 -0.90
N ALA A 175 -1.19 7.67 -1.96
CA ALA A 175 -1.57 9.08 -1.88
C ALA A 175 -2.83 9.31 -1.03
N ILE A 176 -3.91 8.53 -1.26
CA ILE A 176 -5.13 8.59 -0.42
C ILE A 176 -4.81 8.29 1.05
N THR A 177 -3.95 7.30 1.30
CA THR A 177 -3.54 6.92 2.66
C THR A 177 -2.78 8.04 3.36
N TYR A 178 -1.86 8.71 2.66
CA TYR A 178 -1.11 9.84 3.20
C TYR A 178 -2.02 11.04 3.49
N GLU A 179 -2.91 11.39 2.56
CA GLU A 179 -3.91 12.45 2.74
C GLU A 179 -4.81 12.17 3.94
N GLN A 180 -5.30 10.93 4.09
CA GLN A 180 -6.11 10.53 5.25
C GLN A 180 -5.31 10.58 6.56
N THR A 181 -4.07 10.10 6.55
CA THR A 181 -3.22 10.08 7.75
C THR A 181 -2.87 11.50 8.20
N CYS A 182 -2.76 12.46 7.27
CA CYS A 182 -2.66 13.88 7.62
C CYS A 182 -3.87 14.29 8.48
N LEU A 183 -5.09 13.98 8.03
CA LEU A 183 -6.31 14.34 8.75
C LEU A 183 -6.42 13.65 10.10
N ASP A 184 -6.03 12.38 10.18
CA ASP A 184 -6.03 11.60 11.42
C ASP A 184 -5.08 12.20 12.46
N GLY A 185 -3.99 12.85 12.03
CA GLY A 185 -3.07 13.57 12.92
C GLY A 185 -3.72 14.71 13.71
N PHE A 186 -4.87 15.21 13.27
CA PHE A 186 -5.64 16.25 13.96
C PHE A 186 -6.70 15.71 14.92
N GLU A 187 -6.90 14.39 15.00
CA GLU A 187 -7.79 13.81 16.00
C GLU A 187 -7.30 14.19 17.41
N ASN A 188 -8.22 14.66 18.26
CA ASN A 188 -7.94 15.17 19.62
C ASN A 188 -7.06 16.44 19.67
N THR A 189 -6.91 17.19 18.57
CA THR A 189 -6.39 18.57 18.62
C THR A 189 -7.46 19.54 19.12
N THR A 190 -7.04 20.68 19.65
CA THR A 190 -7.94 21.75 20.09
C THR A 190 -8.13 22.79 18.99
N GLY A 191 -9.38 23.23 18.76
CA GLY A 191 -9.70 24.28 17.79
C GLY A 191 -10.02 23.78 16.38
N ASP A 192 -10.01 24.69 15.40
CA ASP A 192 -10.56 24.43 14.06
C ASP A 192 -9.54 23.94 13.03
N ALA A 193 -8.28 23.72 13.43
CA ALA A 193 -7.19 23.40 12.50
C ALA A 193 -7.47 22.12 11.69
N GLY A 194 -7.93 21.05 12.35
CA GLY A 194 -8.30 19.81 11.67
C GLY A 194 -9.47 19.98 10.69
N THR A 195 -10.50 20.74 11.07
CA THR A 195 -11.64 21.05 10.19
C THR A 195 -11.21 21.85 8.97
N LYS A 196 -10.36 22.87 9.16
CA LYS A 196 -9.80 23.67 8.06
C LYS A 196 -8.91 22.81 7.15
N MET A 197 -8.05 21.97 7.71
CA MET A 197 -7.21 21.08 6.92
C MET A 197 -8.05 20.11 6.09
N LYS A 198 -9.12 19.55 6.67
CA LYS A 198 -10.09 18.72 5.94
C LYS A 198 -10.75 19.46 4.78
N GLN A 199 -11.09 20.74 4.94
CA GLN A 199 -11.65 21.55 3.86
C GLN A 199 -10.62 21.80 2.76
N VAL A 200 -9.39 22.10 3.14
CA VAL A 200 -8.28 22.37 2.20
C VAL A 200 -7.90 21.13 1.40
N LEU A 201 -7.87 19.96 2.03
CA LEU A 201 -7.55 18.69 1.35
C LEU A 201 -8.71 18.09 0.57
N LYS A 202 -9.95 18.58 0.76
CA LYS A 202 -11.16 17.97 0.17
C LYS A 202 -11.03 17.78 -1.34
N THR A 203 -10.68 18.83 -2.08
CA THR A 203 -10.60 18.76 -3.54
C THR A 203 -9.48 17.83 -4.01
N ALA A 204 -8.30 17.87 -3.37
CA ALA A 204 -7.22 16.94 -3.67
C ALA A 204 -7.64 15.48 -3.46
N GLN A 205 -8.25 15.16 -2.32
CA GLN A 205 -8.76 13.81 -2.02
C GLN A 205 -9.78 13.31 -3.03
N GLU A 206 -10.72 14.18 -3.44
CA GLU A 206 -11.72 13.84 -4.44
C GLU A 206 -11.09 13.54 -5.81
N ILE A 207 -10.08 14.34 -6.22
CA ILE A 207 -9.37 14.12 -7.49
C ILE A 207 -8.53 12.84 -7.43
N THR A 208 -7.78 12.60 -6.34
CA THR A 208 -6.99 11.38 -6.15
C THR A 208 -7.89 10.13 -6.20
N LYS A 209 -9.05 10.16 -5.53
CA LYS A 209 -10.06 9.07 -5.58
C LYS A 209 -10.66 8.89 -6.97
N ASN A 210 -10.92 9.97 -7.69
CA ASN A 210 -11.37 9.90 -9.08
C ASN A 210 -10.31 9.25 -9.98
N GLY A 211 -9.02 9.59 -9.80
CA GLY A 211 -7.91 8.93 -10.49
C GLY A 211 -7.91 7.41 -10.23
N LEU A 212 -8.06 6.99 -8.98
CA LEU A 212 -8.17 5.57 -8.62
C LEU A 212 -9.39 4.89 -9.26
N ALA A 213 -10.52 5.59 -9.35
CA ALA A 213 -11.72 5.10 -10.04
C ALA A 213 -11.48 4.86 -11.53
N MET A 214 -10.88 5.82 -12.22
CA MET A 214 -10.58 5.71 -13.65
C MET A 214 -9.63 4.53 -13.94
N VAL A 215 -8.54 4.40 -13.17
CA VAL A 215 -7.58 3.29 -13.32
C VAL A 215 -8.26 1.94 -13.03
N THR A 216 -9.15 1.89 -12.05
CA THR A 216 -9.92 0.68 -11.70
C THR A 216 -10.85 0.25 -12.81
N GLU A 217 -11.65 1.16 -13.35
CA GLU A 217 -12.59 0.87 -14.44
C GLU A 217 -11.84 0.39 -15.70
N THR A 218 -10.75 1.07 -16.05
CA THR A 218 -9.89 0.69 -17.18
C THR A 218 -9.40 -0.76 -17.05
N THR A 219 -9.02 -1.18 -15.85
CA THR A 219 -8.60 -2.58 -15.58
C THR A 219 -9.74 -3.57 -15.78
N GLN A 220 -10.95 -3.24 -15.28
CA GLN A 220 -12.11 -4.13 -15.36
C GLN A 220 -12.59 -4.32 -16.79
N LEU A 221 -12.59 -3.25 -17.59
CA LEU A 221 -12.98 -3.30 -18.99
C LEU A 221 -12.05 -4.19 -19.82
N LEU A 222 -10.74 -4.06 -19.62
CA LEU A 222 -9.76 -4.91 -20.31
C LEU A 222 -9.90 -6.38 -19.93
N THR A 223 -10.17 -6.65 -18.66
CA THR A 223 -10.44 -8.01 -18.17
C THR A 223 -11.71 -8.57 -18.82
N ASN A 224 -12.76 -7.78 -18.97
CA ASN A 224 -14.05 -8.20 -19.54
C ASN A 224 -14.03 -8.35 -21.07
N LEU A 225 -13.20 -7.59 -21.78
CA LEU A 225 -13.10 -7.64 -23.25
C LEU A 225 -12.30 -8.84 -23.78
N ASN A 226 -11.78 -9.69 -22.88
CA ASN A 226 -11.10 -10.94 -23.21
C ASN A 226 -10.07 -10.79 -24.37
N ILE A 227 -9.29 -9.70 -24.37
CA ILE A 227 -8.28 -9.46 -25.41
C ILE A 227 -7.15 -10.50 -25.22
N GLU A 228 -7.28 -11.62 -25.92
CA GLU A 228 -6.49 -12.87 -25.82
C GLU A 228 -4.99 -12.76 -26.16
N SER A 229 -4.47 -11.55 -26.37
CA SER A 229 -3.03 -11.27 -26.47
C SER A 229 -2.39 -10.88 -25.14
N VAL A 230 -3.16 -10.65 -24.06
CA VAL A 230 -2.65 -10.14 -22.77
C VAL A 230 -2.90 -11.09 -21.58
N SER A 231 -3.84 -12.06 -21.70
CA SER A 231 -4.29 -12.90 -20.56
C SER A 231 -3.78 -14.37 -20.54
N ARG A 232 -3.00 -14.83 -21.54
CA ARG A 232 -2.49 -16.23 -21.55
C ARG A 232 -1.17 -16.38 -20.78
N ARG A 233 -1.26 -16.43 -19.45
CA ARG A 233 -0.33 -17.22 -18.63
C ARG A 233 -0.92 -17.63 -17.29
N LEU A 234 -2.12 -18.19 -17.33
CA LEU A 234 -2.69 -18.97 -16.23
C LEU A 234 -3.00 -20.36 -16.78
N LEU A 235 -1.99 -21.23 -16.72
CA LEU A 235 -2.05 -22.69 -16.60
C LEU A 235 -0.58 -23.15 -16.54
N SER A 236 -0.18 -23.69 -15.39
CA SER A 236 1.12 -24.34 -15.21
C SER A 236 1.16 -25.59 -16.07
N ASN A 237 2.03 -25.63 -17.07
CA ASN A 237 2.59 -26.88 -17.55
C ASN A 237 4.03 -26.94 -17.07
N ASP A 238 4.28 -27.86 -16.14
CA ASP A 238 5.57 -28.49 -15.96
C ASP A 238 6.04 -29.02 -17.32
N ASP A 239 7.08 -28.41 -17.88
CA ASP A 239 7.97 -29.11 -18.79
C ASP A 239 9.31 -28.39 -18.86
N GLN A 240 10.36 -29.16 -18.56
CA GLN A 240 11.77 -28.78 -18.66
C GLN A 240 12.10 -28.20 -20.04
N ARG A 241 12.27 -26.88 -20.14
CA ARG A 241 13.15 -26.29 -21.16
C ARG A 241 13.98 -25.16 -20.54
N ARG A 242 15.30 -25.38 -20.55
CA ARG A 242 16.33 -24.38 -20.28
C ARG A 242 16.02 -23.12 -21.11
N LEU A 243 15.57 -22.06 -20.46
CA LEU A 243 15.45 -20.75 -21.07
C LEU A 243 16.71 -19.97 -20.75
N GLN A 244 17.42 -19.63 -21.81
CA GLN A 244 18.48 -18.64 -21.83
C GLN A 244 17.85 -17.28 -21.49
N GLU A 245 18.30 -16.68 -20.39
CA GLU A 245 17.70 -15.48 -19.81
C GLU A 245 17.97 -14.23 -20.66
N PRO A 246 16.97 -13.37 -20.90
CA PRO A 246 17.21 -11.97 -21.23
C PRO A 246 17.57 -11.21 -19.94
N ALA A 247 18.71 -10.53 -19.99
CA ALA A 247 19.27 -9.74 -18.90
C ALA A 247 18.43 -8.48 -18.64
N ASP A 248 17.47 -8.54 -17.70
CA ASP A 248 16.82 -7.38 -17.08
C ASP A 248 16.32 -7.74 -15.66
N HIS A 249 17.14 -8.47 -14.88
CA HIS A 249 16.84 -8.74 -13.48
C HIS A 249 17.14 -7.51 -12.63
N TRP A 250 16.09 -6.92 -12.07
CA TRP A 250 16.11 -5.84 -11.09
C TRP A 250 16.45 -6.34 -9.66
N PHE A 251 16.97 -7.56 -9.54
CA PHE A 251 17.65 -8.07 -8.36
C PHE A 251 19.07 -8.49 -8.76
N SER A 252 20.08 -8.02 -8.03
CA SER A 252 21.44 -8.50 -8.22
C SER A 252 21.56 -9.97 -7.80
N GLU A 253 22.52 -10.72 -8.36
CA GLU A 253 22.85 -12.08 -7.89
C GLU A 253 23.10 -12.15 -6.37
N GLY A 254 23.41 -11.01 -5.72
CA GLY A 254 23.58 -10.88 -4.28
C GLY A 254 22.32 -11.17 -3.46
N GLN A 255 21.12 -10.84 -3.94
CA GLN A 255 19.88 -11.05 -3.18
C GLN A 255 19.42 -12.51 -3.18
N ARG A 256 19.69 -13.28 -4.25
CA ARG A 256 19.48 -14.75 -4.27
C ARG A 256 20.30 -15.49 -3.21
N ARG A 257 21.43 -14.93 -2.77
CA ARG A 257 22.35 -15.56 -1.79
C ARG A 257 21.95 -15.31 -0.33
N LEU A 258 21.02 -14.39 -0.03
CA LEU A 258 20.68 -13.97 1.34
C LEU A 258 19.97 -15.04 2.20
N LEU A 259 19.55 -16.16 1.60
CA LEU A 259 18.72 -17.19 2.24
C LEU A 259 19.52 -18.39 2.70
N ALA A 260 20.43 -18.84 1.85
CA ALA A 260 21.37 -19.91 2.14
C ALA A 260 22.57 -19.39 2.95
N ALA A 261 22.72 -18.07 3.01
CA ALA A 261 23.78 -17.45 3.77
C ALA A 261 23.48 -17.48 5.27
N THR A 262 24.35 -18.14 6.05
CA THR A 262 24.57 -17.76 7.45
C THR A 262 25.01 -16.29 7.48
N VAL A 263 24.78 -15.59 8.59
CA VAL A 263 25.19 -14.19 8.77
C VAL A 263 26.64 -13.93 8.28
N ASP A 264 27.52 -14.92 8.43
CA ASP A 264 28.93 -14.90 8.01
C ASP A 264 29.18 -14.91 6.48
N SER A 265 28.16 -15.16 5.65
CA SER A 265 28.31 -15.33 4.20
C SER A 265 27.59 -14.28 3.35
N VAL A 266 26.90 -13.31 3.99
CA VAL A 266 26.43 -12.10 3.32
C VAL A 266 27.54 -11.05 3.37
N LYS A 267 28.02 -10.60 2.20
CA LYS A 267 28.95 -9.47 2.14
C LYS A 267 28.19 -8.18 2.49
N ALA A 268 28.33 -7.72 3.74
CA ALA A 268 27.80 -6.45 4.18
C ALA A 268 28.58 -5.27 3.56
N ASP A 269 27.89 -4.20 3.19
CA ASP A 269 28.51 -2.93 2.81
C ASP A 269 28.97 -2.17 4.06
N VAL A 270 28.19 -2.26 5.13
CA VAL A 270 28.49 -1.67 6.44
C VAL A 270 28.12 -2.64 7.56
N VAL A 271 28.98 -2.72 8.58
CA VAL A 271 28.73 -3.48 9.81
C VAL A 271 28.56 -2.50 10.97
N VAL A 272 27.46 -2.64 11.71
CA VAL A 272 27.18 -1.91 12.95
C VAL A 272 27.37 -2.87 14.11
N ALA A 273 28.19 -2.48 15.09
CA ALA A 273 28.42 -3.31 16.28
C ALA A 273 28.73 -2.45 17.51
N LYS A 274 27.97 -2.64 18.59
CA LYS A 274 28.16 -1.91 19.86
C LYS A 274 29.51 -2.17 20.53
N ASP A 275 30.07 -3.37 20.33
CA ASP A 275 31.37 -3.77 20.87
C ASP A 275 32.56 -3.11 20.15
N GLY A 276 32.32 -2.36 19.07
CA GLY A 276 33.35 -1.70 18.27
C GLY A 276 33.99 -2.59 17.20
N SER A 277 33.49 -3.81 16.98
CA SER A 277 33.97 -4.72 15.93
C SER A 277 33.43 -4.41 14.53
N GLY A 278 32.57 -3.40 14.39
CA GLY A 278 32.01 -2.90 13.13
C GLY A 278 32.54 -1.49 12.81
N LYS A 279 32.13 -0.95 11.65
CA LYS A 279 32.50 0.41 11.24
C LYS A 279 31.86 1.47 12.14
N TYR A 280 30.61 1.25 12.54
CA TYR A 280 29.84 2.16 13.39
C TYR A 280 29.31 1.45 14.64
N LYS A 281 29.05 2.22 15.69
CA LYS A 281 28.39 1.73 16.91
C LYS A 281 26.88 1.94 16.90
N THR A 282 26.40 2.81 16.03
CA THR A 282 24.99 3.19 15.91
C THR A 282 24.49 2.96 14.49
N ILE A 283 23.18 2.75 14.36
CA ILE A 283 22.54 2.50 13.06
C ILE A 283 22.44 3.81 12.29
N ASN A 284 22.12 4.93 12.96
CA ASN A 284 21.99 6.23 12.30
C ASN A 284 23.30 6.75 11.68
N GLU A 285 24.46 6.34 12.20
CA GLU A 285 25.75 6.61 11.52
C GLU A 285 25.89 5.80 10.24
N ALA A 286 25.50 4.52 10.25
CA ALA A 286 25.54 3.66 9.06
C ALA A 286 24.62 4.15 7.94
N LEU A 287 23.49 4.78 8.27
CA LEU A 287 22.57 5.31 7.25
C LEU A 287 23.22 6.38 6.36
N LYS A 288 24.20 7.12 6.88
CA LYS A 288 24.89 8.19 6.13
C LYS A 288 25.75 7.65 4.98
N ASP A 289 26.08 6.36 5.00
CA ASP A 289 26.85 5.72 3.94
C ASP A 289 25.97 5.22 2.78
N ILE A 290 24.65 5.20 2.95
CA ILE A 290 23.72 4.68 1.93
C ILE A 290 23.77 5.58 0.70
N PRO A 291 24.08 5.05 -0.49
CA PRO A 291 23.98 5.80 -1.73
C PRO A 291 22.52 6.16 -2.03
N LEU A 292 22.22 7.45 -2.15
CA LEU A 292 20.85 7.94 -2.38
C LEU A 292 20.41 7.65 -3.83
N LYS A 293 19.12 7.30 -4.01
CA LYS A 293 18.48 6.99 -5.30
C LYS A 293 19.22 5.92 -6.10
N SER A 294 19.79 4.94 -5.40
CA SER A 294 20.52 3.82 -5.98
C SER A 294 19.63 2.61 -6.20
N ASN A 295 19.85 1.93 -7.33
CA ASN A 295 19.26 0.63 -7.64
C ASN A 295 20.15 -0.55 -7.18
N LYS A 296 21.27 -0.26 -6.52
CA LYS A 296 22.12 -1.27 -5.91
C LYS A 296 21.68 -1.50 -4.48
N THR A 297 21.51 -2.77 -4.12
CA THR A 297 21.27 -3.18 -2.73
C THR A 297 22.40 -2.69 -1.83
N PHE A 298 22.05 -2.08 -0.72
CA PHE A 298 22.99 -1.67 0.32
C PHE A 298 22.71 -2.45 1.60
N VAL A 299 23.63 -3.32 2.00
CA VAL A 299 23.47 -4.26 3.11
C VAL A 299 24.13 -3.72 4.37
N ILE A 300 23.31 -3.49 5.40
CA ILE A 300 23.76 -3.14 6.75
C ILE A 300 23.59 -4.37 7.64
N HIS A 301 24.73 -4.94 8.06
CA HIS A 301 24.75 -6.00 9.07
C HIS A 301 24.81 -5.37 10.46
N ILE A 302 23.79 -5.62 11.27
CA ILE A 302 23.64 -5.09 12.62
C ILE A 302 23.89 -6.24 13.59
N LYS A 303 25.05 -6.25 14.25
CA LYS A 303 25.40 -7.31 15.19
C LYS A 303 24.50 -7.29 16.43
N ALA A 304 24.47 -8.42 17.15
CA ALA A 304 23.73 -8.60 18.38
C ALA A 304 23.93 -7.44 19.36
N GLY A 305 22.82 -6.98 19.95
CA GLY A 305 22.77 -5.81 20.82
C GLY A 305 21.40 -5.17 20.81
N VAL A 306 21.16 -4.33 21.84
CA VAL A 306 19.95 -3.50 21.95
C VAL A 306 20.30 -2.07 21.58
N TYR A 307 19.86 -1.60 20.42
CA TYR A 307 20.11 -0.28 19.85
C TYR A 307 18.95 0.66 20.19
N ALA A 308 19.14 1.49 21.23
CA ALA A 308 18.17 2.49 21.65
C ALA A 308 18.24 3.73 20.74
N GLU A 309 17.62 3.64 19.57
CA GLU A 309 17.68 4.64 18.51
C GLU A 309 16.33 4.74 17.80
N HIS A 310 15.96 5.95 17.39
CA HIS A 310 14.92 6.14 16.39
C HIS A 310 15.58 6.12 15.01
N VAL A 311 15.11 5.25 14.13
CA VAL A 311 15.73 5.01 12.81
C VAL A 311 14.70 5.32 11.72
N MET A 312 15.11 6.11 10.72
CA MET A 312 14.28 6.45 9.57
C MET A 312 15.00 6.10 8.27
N ILE A 313 14.45 5.15 7.50
CA ILE A 313 14.88 4.88 6.13
C ILE A 313 14.09 5.81 5.22
N GLU A 314 14.72 6.93 4.88
CA GLU A 314 14.08 8.00 4.11
C GLU A 314 13.75 7.54 2.68
N LYS A 315 12.83 8.24 2.02
CA LYS A 315 12.31 7.85 0.69
C LYS A 315 13.41 7.63 -0.35
N HIS A 316 14.47 8.43 -0.31
CA HIS A 316 15.58 8.35 -1.26
C HIS A 316 16.62 7.27 -0.90
N MET A 317 16.49 6.59 0.24
CA MET A 317 17.31 5.44 0.64
C MET A 317 16.67 4.14 0.15
N THR A 318 16.77 3.87 -1.16
CA THR A 318 16.14 2.71 -1.80
C THR A 318 17.03 1.46 -1.75
N HIS A 319 16.43 0.27 -1.80
CA HIS A 319 17.12 -1.04 -1.80
C HIS A 319 17.99 -1.29 -0.55
N VAL A 320 17.61 -0.76 0.60
CA VAL A 320 18.33 -0.97 1.87
C VAL A 320 17.95 -2.33 2.45
N THR A 321 18.97 -3.07 2.90
CA THR A 321 18.83 -4.38 3.53
C THR A 321 19.40 -4.37 4.94
N PHE A 322 18.57 -4.63 5.94
CA PHE A 322 18.99 -4.85 7.32
C PHE A 322 19.10 -6.35 7.60
N ILE A 323 20.23 -6.79 8.15
CA ILE A 323 20.43 -8.16 8.60
C ILE A 323 20.91 -8.12 10.04
N GLY A 324 20.18 -8.75 10.95
CA GLY A 324 20.61 -8.92 12.34
C GLY A 324 21.21 -10.30 12.61
N ASP A 325 21.74 -10.49 13.82
CA ASP A 325 22.24 -11.80 14.31
C ASP A 325 21.12 -12.71 14.87
N GLY A 326 19.85 -12.30 14.75
CA GLY A 326 18.68 -13.02 15.23
C GLY A 326 17.62 -12.08 15.81
N PRO A 327 16.31 -12.38 15.63
CA PRO A 327 15.21 -11.45 15.96
C PRO A 327 15.08 -11.11 17.45
N THR A 328 15.68 -11.90 18.33
CA THR A 328 15.73 -11.63 19.78
C THR A 328 17.10 -11.16 20.26
N LYS A 329 18.14 -11.26 19.41
CA LYS A 329 19.53 -10.89 19.74
C LYS A 329 19.88 -9.49 19.27
N THR A 330 19.36 -9.09 18.11
CA THR A 330 19.55 -7.77 17.53
C THR A 330 18.22 -7.04 17.62
N LYS A 331 18.15 -5.96 18.40
CA LYS A 331 16.91 -5.24 18.65
C LYS A 331 17.11 -3.73 18.52
N ILE A 332 16.25 -3.06 17.77
CA ILE A 332 16.13 -1.60 17.74
C ILE A 332 14.95 -1.22 18.65
N THR A 333 15.19 -0.34 19.63
CA THR A 333 14.21 -0.03 20.68
C THR A 333 14.03 1.47 20.87
N GLY A 334 12.81 1.88 21.25
CA GLY A 334 12.40 3.26 21.48
C GLY A 334 11.14 3.31 22.35
N SER A 335 10.68 4.51 22.72
CA SER A 335 9.55 4.65 23.67
C SER A 335 8.66 5.86 23.40
N LYS A 336 8.72 6.45 22.19
CA LYS A 336 7.82 7.55 21.81
C LYS A 336 6.38 7.04 21.79
N ASN A 337 5.45 7.87 22.23
CA ASN A 337 4.05 7.49 22.40
C ASN A 337 3.10 8.71 22.34
N PHE A 338 1.82 8.41 22.19
CA PHE A 338 0.77 9.41 22.06
C PHE A 338 0.48 10.21 23.33
N VAL A 339 0.50 9.56 24.50
CA VAL A 339 0.23 10.21 25.79
C VAL A 339 1.21 11.35 26.05
N ASP A 340 2.49 11.12 25.77
CA ASP A 340 3.56 12.11 25.98
C ASP A 340 3.62 13.17 24.85
N GLY A 341 2.62 13.19 23.97
CA GLY A 341 2.39 14.27 23.02
C GLY A 341 2.93 14.04 21.61
N THR A 342 3.46 12.84 21.29
CA THR A 342 3.91 12.51 19.93
C THR A 342 2.76 11.91 19.12
N PRO A 343 2.34 12.49 17.97
CA PRO A 343 1.30 11.89 17.14
C PRO A 343 1.67 10.48 16.68
N THR A 344 0.69 9.58 16.60
CA THR A 344 0.91 8.13 16.33
C THR A 344 1.89 7.86 15.19
N PHE A 345 1.74 8.56 14.05
CA PHE A 345 2.63 8.41 12.88
C PHE A 345 4.13 8.60 13.20
N LYS A 346 4.46 9.47 14.18
CA LYS A 346 5.82 9.79 14.62
C LYS A 346 6.30 9.02 15.85
N THR A 347 5.45 8.16 16.42
CA THR A 347 5.84 7.31 17.57
C THR A 347 6.75 6.15 17.19
N ALA A 348 6.83 5.83 15.89
CA ALA A 348 7.61 4.71 15.37
C ALA A 348 9.06 4.71 15.88
N THR A 349 9.49 3.59 16.47
CA THR A 349 10.91 3.34 16.74
C THR A 349 11.67 3.26 15.42
N VAL A 350 11.16 2.49 14.46
CA VAL A 350 11.71 2.44 13.09
C VAL A 350 10.63 2.81 12.07
N ALA A 351 10.95 3.75 11.20
CA ALA A 351 10.11 4.15 10.07
C ALA A 351 10.81 3.84 8.75
N VAL A 352 10.15 3.09 7.87
CA VAL A 352 10.68 2.69 6.56
C VAL A 352 9.84 3.33 5.46
N VAL A 353 10.43 4.23 4.68
CA VAL A 353 9.78 4.91 3.55
C VAL A 353 10.47 4.56 2.22
N GLY A 354 11.80 4.40 2.22
CA GLY A 354 12.54 4.01 1.01
C GLY A 354 12.13 2.65 0.46
N ASN A 355 11.77 2.61 -0.83
CA ASN A 355 11.25 1.43 -1.51
C ASN A 355 12.25 0.27 -1.57
N TYR A 356 11.73 -0.95 -1.73
CA TYR A 356 12.49 -2.21 -1.81
C TYR A 356 13.30 -2.52 -0.53
N PHE A 357 12.80 -2.08 0.63
CA PHE A 357 13.42 -2.38 1.90
C PHE A 357 13.31 -3.87 2.25
N PHE A 358 14.41 -4.44 2.76
CA PHE A 358 14.46 -5.82 3.24
C PHE A 358 14.99 -5.85 4.68
N ALA A 359 14.35 -6.63 5.55
CA ALA A 359 14.89 -6.92 6.87
C ALA A 359 14.86 -8.41 7.17
N LYS A 360 15.94 -8.92 7.78
CA LYS A 360 16.05 -10.30 8.24
C LYS A 360 16.69 -10.39 9.62
N ASP A 361 16.21 -11.32 10.43
CA ASP A 361 16.83 -11.71 11.71
C ASP A 361 17.00 -10.54 12.70
N ILE A 362 16.01 -9.63 12.77
CA ILE A 362 16.08 -8.42 13.61
C ILE A 362 14.75 -8.11 14.32
N GLY A 363 14.83 -7.55 15.52
CA GLY A 363 13.70 -7.10 16.32
C GLY A 363 13.51 -5.58 16.29
N PHE A 364 12.25 -5.15 16.25
CA PHE A 364 11.80 -3.76 16.36
C PHE A 364 10.89 -3.64 17.58
N GLU A 365 11.17 -2.72 18.49
CA GLU A 365 10.47 -2.64 19.77
C GLU A 365 10.07 -1.20 20.13
N ASN A 366 8.88 -1.05 20.68
CA ASN A 366 8.49 0.14 21.42
C ASN A 366 8.12 -0.23 22.86
N THR A 367 8.87 0.31 23.83
CA THR A 367 8.76 -0.02 25.25
C THR A 367 7.89 0.95 26.05
N ALA A 368 7.08 1.79 25.38
CA ALA A 368 6.28 2.81 26.08
C ALA A 368 5.29 2.22 27.11
N GLY A 369 4.75 1.03 26.87
CA GLY A 369 3.76 0.39 27.77
C GLY A 369 2.31 0.59 27.33
N ALA A 370 1.39 -0.17 27.92
CA ALA A 370 -0.05 -0.12 27.58
C ALA A 370 -0.73 1.18 28.03
N GLU A 371 -0.22 1.78 29.13
CA GLU A 371 -0.67 3.03 29.71
C GLU A 371 -0.35 4.26 28.86
N LYS A 372 0.55 4.11 27.88
CA LYS A 372 0.98 5.18 26.98
C LYS A 372 0.21 5.24 25.66
N HIS A 373 -0.83 4.40 25.53
CA HIS A 373 -1.66 4.28 24.33
C HIS A 373 -0.80 4.00 23.08
N GLN A 374 -1.08 4.68 21.96
CA GLN A 374 -0.43 4.40 20.67
C GLN A 374 1.08 4.60 20.73
N ALA A 375 1.83 3.55 20.43
CA ALA A 375 3.30 3.53 20.47
C ALA A 375 3.86 2.52 19.47
N VAL A 376 4.19 3.00 18.27
CA VAL A 376 4.56 2.16 17.12
C VAL A 376 6.00 1.63 17.27
N ALA A 377 6.20 0.33 17.06
CA ALA A 377 7.53 -0.27 16.99
C ALA A 377 8.10 -0.16 15.56
N LEU A 378 7.29 -0.49 14.56
CA LEU A 378 7.65 -0.43 13.15
C LEU A 378 6.54 0.21 12.32
N ARG A 379 6.88 1.24 11.54
CA ARG A 379 6.01 1.83 10.52
C ARG A 379 6.61 1.59 9.14
N VAL A 380 5.80 1.06 8.21
CA VAL A 380 6.25 0.73 6.86
C VAL A 380 5.38 1.44 5.82
N SER A 381 6.03 2.26 5.01
CA SER A 381 5.49 2.98 3.84
C SER A 381 6.40 2.75 2.63
N SER A 382 7.15 1.66 2.61
CA SER A 382 7.98 1.22 1.49
C SER A 382 7.20 0.23 0.64
N ASP A 383 7.13 0.53 -0.66
CA ASP A 383 6.63 -0.43 -1.63
C ASP A 383 7.62 -1.58 -1.83
N MET A 384 7.07 -2.76 -2.12
CA MET A 384 7.80 -4.02 -2.29
C MET A 384 8.77 -4.33 -1.14
N SER A 385 8.33 -4.13 0.11
CA SER A 385 9.13 -4.40 1.31
C SER A 385 8.97 -5.84 1.81
N VAL A 386 10.06 -6.46 2.26
CA VAL A 386 10.10 -7.84 2.79
C VAL A 386 10.70 -7.89 4.18
N PHE A 387 10.02 -8.61 5.08
CA PHE A 387 10.50 -8.89 6.43
C PHE A 387 10.54 -10.40 6.64
N PHE A 388 11.70 -10.96 7.00
CA PHE A 388 11.88 -12.41 7.16
C PHE A 388 12.50 -12.75 8.51
N ASN A 389 11.82 -13.57 9.31
CA ASN A 389 12.28 -13.92 10.66
C ASN A 389 12.55 -12.66 11.52
N CYS A 390 11.64 -11.69 11.45
CA CYS A 390 11.70 -10.46 12.24
C CYS A 390 10.74 -10.53 13.44
N ARG A 391 10.99 -9.68 14.43
CA ARG A 391 10.11 -9.53 15.58
C ARG A 391 9.67 -8.09 15.76
N MET A 392 8.40 -7.86 16.01
CA MET A 392 7.83 -6.54 16.29
C MET A 392 7.13 -6.62 17.64
N ASP A 393 7.65 -5.92 18.64
CA ASP A 393 7.14 -5.95 20.01
C ASP A 393 6.65 -4.58 20.46
N GLY A 394 5.40 -4.52 20.93
CA GLY A 394 4.81 -3.32 21.52
C GLY A 394 3.56 -3.65 22.34
N HIS A 395 2.72 -2.65 22.56
CA HIS A 395 1.38 -2.83 23.12
C HIS A 395 0.34 -2.35 22.09
N GLN A 396 -0.18 -1.13 22.24
CA GLN A 396 -1.11 -0.56 21.29
C GLN A 396 -0.36 -0.03 20.04
N ASP A 397 -0.89 -0.33 18.85
CA ASP A 397 -0.38 0.14 17.55
C ASP A 397 1.04 -0.36 17.20
N THR A 398 1.39 -1.60 17.55
CA THR A 398 2.75 -2.14 17.40
C THR A 398 3.31 -2.07 15.97
N LEU A 399 2.58 -2.59 14.98
CA LEU A 399 2.97 -2.61 13.58
C LEU A 399 2.02 -1.74 12.74
N TYR A 400 2.55 -0.63 12.26
CA TYR A 400 1.86 0.25 11.33
C TYR A 400 2.23 -0.10 9.89
N ALA A 401 1.50 -1.06 9.32
CA ALA A 401 1.57 -1.42 7.90
C ALA A 401 0.86 -0.34 7.07
N HIS A 402 1.49 0.83 6.98
CA HIS A 402 0.85 2.09 6.63
C HIS A 402 0.36 2.13 5.19
N ALA A 403 1.24 1.99 4.19
CA ALA A 403 0.92 2.10 2.76
C ALA A 403 1.73 1.11 1.89
N HIS A 404 1.34 0.98 0.62
CA HIS A 404 2.05 0.19 -0.41
C HIS A 404 2.07 -1.33 -0.20
N ARG A 405 2.84 -2.07 -1.02
CA ARG A 405 2.91 -3.55 -0.96
C ARG A 405 3.97 -4.02 0.05
N GLN A 406 3.59 -4.94 0.93
CA GLN A 406 4.46 -5.46 1.99
C GLN A 406 4.28 -6.96 2.18
N PHE A 407 5.37 -7.66 2.50
CA PHE A 407 5.36 -9.10 2.78
C PHE A 407 6.12 -9.42 4.06
N TYR A 408 5.48 -10.17 4.94
CA TYR A 408 6.05 -10.61 6.22
C TYR A 408 6.06 -12.13 6.26
N ARG A 409 7.23 -12.72 6.48
CA ARG A 409 7.43 -14.17 6.51
C ARG A 409 8.09 -14.60 7.82
N ASP A 410 7.53 -15.61 8.47
CA ASP A 410 8.10 -16.21 9.69
C ASP A 410 8.35 -15.16 10.81
N CYS A 411 7.54 -14.10 10.84
CA CYS A 411 7.68 -13.02 11.82
C CYS A 411 6.81 -13.25 13.06
N THR A 412 7.21 -12.66 14.18
CA THR A 412 6.39 -12.59 15.40
C THR A 412 6.01 -11.14 15.68
N ILE A 413 4.72 -10.86 15.78
CA ILE A 413 4.19 -9.54 16.10
C ILE A 413 3.42 -9.64 17.41
N SER A 414 3.81 -8.88 18.43
CA SER A 414 3.18 -8.92 19.75
C SER A 414 2.58 -7.57 20.15
N GLY A 415 1.35 -7.57 20.70
CA GLY A 415 0.69 -6.34 21.13
C GLY A 415 -0.68 -6.56 21.77
N THR A 416 -1.42 -5.45 21.97
CA THR A 416 -2.70 -5.42 22.68
C THR A 416 -3.82 -4.89 21.80
N ILE A 417 -3.99 -3.57 21.71
CA ILE A 417 -5.02 -2.89 20.91
C ILE A 417 -4.46 -2.61 19.52
N ASP A 418 -5.21 -2.96 18.48
CA ASP A 418 -4.95 -2.60 17.08
C ASP A 418 -3.50 -2.84 16.64
N PHE A 419 -2.88 -3.92 17.14
CA PHE A 419 -1.43 -4.03 17.09
C PHE A 419 -0.88 -4.37 15.69
N VAL A 420 -1.74 -4.73 14.74
CA VAL A 420 -1.46 -4.71 13.30
C VAL A 420 -2.49 -3.81 12.62
N PHE A 421 -2.07 -2.65 12.12
CA PHE A 421 -2.99 -1.65 11.57
C PHE A 421 -2.41 -0.92 10.36
N GLY A 422 -3.27 -0.22 9.64
CA GLY A 422 -2.89 0.58 8.46
C GLY A 422 -3.69 0.25 7.20
N ASN A 423 -3.24 0.77 6.06
CA ASN A 423 -3.94 0.70 4.78
C ASN A 423 -3.04 0.20 3.63
N SER A 424 -1.98 -0.54 3.95
CA SER A 424 -1.14 -1.22 2.97
C SER A 424 -1.83 -2.42 2.31
N ALA A 425 -1.26 -2.89 1.19
CA ALA A 425 -1.51 -4.20 0.61
C ALA A 425 -0.51 -5.19 1.23
N THR A 426 -0.90 -5.83 2.33
CA THR A 426 0.03 -6.62 3.15
C THR A 426 -0.39 -8.07 3.28
N VAL A 427 0.57 -8.98 3.05
CA VAL A 427 0.42 -10.40 3.33
C VAL A 427 1.41 -10.84 4.41
N PHE A 428 0.88 -11.42 5.48
CA PHE A 428 1.61 -12.15 6.50
C PHE A 428 1.50 -13.65 6.17
N GLN A 429 2.65 -14.31 6.01
CA GLN A 429 2.71 -15.74 5.76
C GLN A 429 3.50 -16.46 6.83
N ASN A 430 2.89 -17.49 7.45
CA ASN A 430 3.50 -18.25 8.56
C ASN A 430 4.01 -17.37 9.72
N CYS A 431 3.31 -16.26 10.00
CA CYS A 431 3.64 -15.36 11.10
C CYS A 431 2.87 -15.74 12.37
N THR A 432 3.36 -15.30 13.52
CA THR A 432 2.66 -15.41 14.81
C THR A 432 2.19 -14.04 15.27
N MET A 433 0.87 -13.89 15.46
CA MET A 433 0.25 -12.75 16.11
C MET A 433 0.07 -13.10 17.59
N PHE A 434 0.79 -12.42 18.48
CA PHE A 434 0.89 -12.79 19.89
C PHE A 434 0.22 -11.74 20.79
N VAL A 435 -0.97 -12.06 21.30
CA VAL A 435 -1.74 -11.16 22.16
C VAL A 435 -1.11 -11.09 23.54
N ARG A 436 -0.85 -9.85 24.00
CA ARG A 436 -0.25 -9.54 25.30
C ARG A 436 -1.30 -9.10 26.30
N LYS A 437 -0.93 -9.08 27.59
CA LYS A 437 -1.79 -8.57 28.65
C LYS A 437 -1.97 -7.04 28.48
N PRO A 438 -3.20 -6.52 28.32
CA PRO A 438 -3.46 -5.08 28.26
C PRO A 438 -3.69 -4.50 29.66
N MET A 439 -4.13 -3.24 29.75
CA MET A 439 -4.68 -2.70 31.00
C MET A 439 -6.04 -3.31 31.33
N ASP A 440 -6.45 -3.29 32.60
CA ASP A 440 -7.66 -3.98 33.09
C ASP A 440 -8.95 -3.58 32.35
N ASN A 441 -9.06 -2.34 31.89
CA ASN A 441 -10.23 -1.80 31.18
C ASN A 441 -10.15 -1.86 29.65
N GLN A 442 -9.13 -2.54 29.11
CA GLN A 442 -8.89 -2.61 27.67
C GLN A 442 -9.28 -3.97 27.09
N GLN A 443 -9.54 -3.97 25.78
CA GLN A 443 -9.73 -5.18 24.98
C GLN A 443 -8.54 -5.34 24.03
N CYS A 444 -8.25 -6.56 23.62
CA CYS A 444 -7.20 -6.82 22.64
C CYS A 444 -7.79 -6.97 21.24
N ILE A 445 -7.17 -6.34 20.25
CA ILE A 445 -7.63 -6.39 18.86
C ILE A 445 -6.42 -6.66 17.98
N VAL A 446 -6.46 -7.76 17.23
CA VAL A 446 -5.34 -8.17 16.37
C VAL A 446 -5.17 -7.21 15.19
N THR A 447 -6.26 -6.86 14.51
CA THR A 447 -6.20 -6.03 13.29
C THR A 447 -7.10 -4.80 13.31
N ALA A 448 -6.60 -3.68 12.80
CA ALA A 448 -7.38 -2.47 12.54
C ALA A 448 -7.05 -1.93 11.14
N GLN A 449 -7.73 -2.45 10.13
CA GLN A 449 -7.44 -2.08 8.74
C GLN A 449 -8.16 -0.77 8.35
N GLY A 450 -7.42 0.14 7.73
CA GLY A 450 -7.78 1.54 7.53
C GLY A 450 -8.16 1.95 6.10
N ARG A 451 -8.77 1.06 5.31
CA ARG A 451 -9.19 1.37 3.93
C ARG A 451 -10.36 2.34 3.88
N THR A 452 -10.21 3.43 3.11
CA THR A 452 -11.19 4.53 3.03
C THR A 452 -11.93 4.60 1.70
N ASP A 453 -11.44 3.91 0.66
CA ASP A 453 -12.14 3.80 -0.63
C ASP A 453 -12.22 2.34 -1.08
N ARG A 454 -13.40 1.93 -1.58
CA ARG A 454 -13.69 0.55 -2.00
C ARG A 454 -12.75 0.02 -3.08
N ARG A 455 -12.14 0.91 -3.87
CA ARG A 455 -11.25 0.59 -5.01
C ARG A 455 -9.79 0.46 -4.63
N GLU A 456 -9.40 0.85 -3.42
CA GLU A 456 -8.02 0.68 -2.96
C GLU A 456 -7.64 -0.81 -2.97
N PRO A 457 -6.47 -1.18 -3.53
CA PRO A 457 -5.98 -2.55 -3.57
C PRO A 457 -5.35 -2.98 -2.23
N SER A 458 -5.76 -2.39 -1.10
CA SER A 458 -5.20 -2.63 0.23
C SER A 458 -5.99 -3.66 1.04
N ALA A 459 -5.29 -4.43 1.88
CA ALA A 459 -5.87 -5.38 2.83
C ALA A 459 -4.78 -5.83 3.81
N LEU A 460 -5.19 -6.27 5.00
CA LEU A 460 -4.36 -7.10 5.88
C LEU A 460 -4.74 -8.56 5.69
N ILE A 461 -3.79 -9.37 5.22
CA ILE A 461 -4.04 -10.78 4.91
C ILE A 461 -3.13 -11.66 5.76
N LEU A 462 -3.74 -12.51 6.60
CA LEU A 462 -3.04 -13.49 7.43
C LEU A 462 -3.22 -14.86 6.80
N GLN A 463 -2.18 -15.40 6.16
CA GLN A 463 -2.18 -16.71 5.52
C GLN A 463 -1.27 -17.68 6.27
N GLY A 464 -1.79 -18.83 6.71
CA GLY A 464 -0.96 -19.81 7.42
C GLY A 464 -0.42 -19.32 8.76
N CYS A 465 -1.00 -18.26 9.31
CA CYS A 465 -0.50 -17.63 10.52
C CYS A 465 -1.01 -18.36 11.77
N THR A 466 -0.43 -18.02 12.92
CA THR A 466 -0.92 -18.45 14.23
C THR A 466 -1.33 -17.22 15.03
N ILE A 467 -2.56 -17.19 15.52
CA ILE A 467 -3.06 -16.20 16.49
C ILE A 467 -3.02 -16.86 17.87
N ALA A 468 -2.03 -16.47 18.66
CA ALA A 468 -1.74 -17.02 19.98
C ALA A 468 -1.68 -15.90 21.04
N ALA A 469 -1.52 -16.26 22.31
CA ALA A 469 -1.45 -15.29 23.39
C ALA A 469 -0.39 -15.65 24.44
N GLU A 470 0.12 -14.63 25.12
CA GLU A 470 1.03 -14.78 26.24
C GLU A 470 0.35 -15.47 27.43
N PRO A 471 1.08 -16.29 28.22
CA PRO A 471 0.54 -16.87 29.45
C PRO A 471 -0.04 -15.84 30.41
N THR A 472 0.55 -14.65 30.48
CA THR A 472 0.10 -13.52 31.30
C THR A 472 -1.24 -12.95 30.83
N TYR A 473 -1.52 -12.97 29.52
CA TYR A 473 -2.82 -12.61 28.97
C TYR A 473 -3.85 -13.71 29.23
N LEU A 474 -3.47 -14.99 29.07
CA LEU A 474 -4.40 -16.10 29.27
C LEU A 474 -5.03 -16.12 30.68
N ALA A 475 -4.31 -15.62 31.67
CA ALA A 475 -4.80 -15.45 33.04
C ALA A 475 -5.90 -14.37 33.19
N VAL A 476 -6.04 -13.46 32.24
CA VAL A 476 -7.01 -12.34 32.27
C VAL A 476 -7.97 -12.34 31.08
N LYS A 477 -7.92 -13.35 30.21
CA LYS A 477 -8.68 -13.42 28.94
C LYS A 477 -10.20 -13.29 29.09
N ASP A 478 -10.74 -13.64 30.26
CA ASP A 478 -12.19 -13.58 30.53
C ASP A 478 -12.65 -12.16 30.90
N ILE A 479 -11.71 -11.30 31.33
CA ILE A 479 -11.94 -9.87 31.59
C ILE A 479 -11.56 -9.06 30.35
N ASN A 480 -10.32 -9.25 29.88
CA ASN A 480 -9.76 -8.58 28.70
C ASN A 480 -10.05 -9.40 27.45
N ARG A 481 -11.25 -9.21 26.87
CA ARG A 481 -11.69 -9.91 25.66
C ARG A 481 -10.77 -9.60 24.47
N ALA A 482 -10.52 -10.60 23.60
CA ALA A 482 -9.77 -10.43 22.36
C ALA A 482 -10.58 -10.71 21.09
N TYR A 483 -10.29 -9.94 20.04
CA TYR A 483 -10.97 -10.01 18.74
C TYR A 483 -9.96 -10.06 17.58
N LEU A 484 -10.39 -10.63 16.45
CA LEU A 484 -9.63 -10.72 15.22
C LEU A 484 -9.37 -9.34 14.59
N GLY A 485 -10.33 -8.42 14.72
CA GLY A 485 -10.17 -7.07 14.23
C GLY A 485 -11.38 -6.17 14.42
N ARG A 486 -11.22 -4.90 14.02
CA ARG A 486 -12.28 -3.88 13.96
C ARG A 486 -12.08 -2.87 12.82
N PRO A 487 -13.17 -2.30 12.27
CA PRO A 487 -13.08 -1.47 11.06
C PRO A 487 -12.66 -0.04 11.38
N TRP A 488 -11.36 0.22 11.45
CA TRP A 488 -10.83 1.57 11.69
C TRP A 488 -11.35 2.59 10.67
N LYS A 489 -11.50 2.19 9.41
CA LYS A 489 -12.12 3.01 8.35
C LYS A 489 -13.22 2.25 7.61
N GLU A 490 -14.06 3.00 6.90
CA GLU A 490 -15.36 2.54 6.38
C GLU A 490 -15.28 1.28 5.50
N PHE A 491 -14.24 1.15 4.69
CA PHE A 491 -14.07 0.02 3.76
C PHE A 491 -13.06 -1.02 4.25
N SER A 492 -12.82 -1.07 5.57
CA SER A 492 -11.84 -1.95 6.22
C SER A 492 -11.85 -3.36 5.64
N ARG A 493 -10.67 -3.89 5.29
CA ARG A 493 -10.53 -5.20 4.64
C ARG A 493 -9.45 -6.07 5.28
N THR A 494 -9.88 -7.14 5.94
CA THR A 494 -9.02 -8.12 6.59
C THR A 494 -9.43 -9.53 6.18
N ILE A 495 -8.46 -10.36 5.79
CA ILE A 495 -8.69 -11.76 5.43
C ILE A 495 -7.79 -12.63 6.29
N ILE A 496 -8.37 -13.60 7.00
CA ILE A 496 -7.63 -14.57 7.82
C ILE A 496 -7.90 -15.95 7.22
N MET A 497 -6.88 -16.55 6.63
CA MET A 497 -7.01 -17.79 5.89
C MET A 497 -5.96 -18.82 6.25
N GLN A 498 -6.37 -20.09 6.28
CA GLN A 498 -5.51 -21.25 6.50
C GLN A 498 -4.68 -21.13 7.80
N SER A 499 -5.19 -20.37 8.77
CA SER A 499 -4.48 -19.97 9.98
C SER A 499 -4.99 -20.72 11.21
N THR A 500 -4.17 -20.79 12.26
CA THR A 500 -4.57 -21.37 13.56
C THR A 500 -5.02 -20.26 14.50
N ILE A 501 -6.24 -20.37 15.06
CA ILE A 501 -6.83 -19.37 15.96
C ILE A 501 -7.00 -19.97 17.36
N GLY A 502 -6.39 -19.33 18.37
CA GLY A 502 -6.47 -19.75 19.76
C GLY A 502 -7.85 -19.52 20.41
N ALA A 503 -8.17 -20.31 21.44
CA ALA A 503 -9.49 -20.36 22.08
C ALA A 503 -9.90 -19.06 22.81
N PHE A 504 -8.96 -18.14 23.01
CA PHE A 504 -9.18 -16.88 23.73
C PHE A 504 -9.83 -15.80 22.86
N ILE A 505 -9.90 -16.01 21.54
CA ILE A 505 -10.65 -15.14 20.63
C ILE A 505 -12.14 -15.33 20.89
N GLN A 506 -12.85 -14.21 21.04
CA GLN A 506 -14.28 -14.23 21.33
C GLN A 506 -15.08 -14.88 20.19
N PRO A 507 -16.17 -15.61 20.48
CA PRO A 507 -17.00 -16.24 19.46
C PRO A 507 -17.56 -15.27 18.40
N GLU A 508 -17.83 -14.02 18.79
CA GLU A 508 -18.21 -12.92 17.90
C GLU A 508 -17.16 -12.65 16.81
N GLY A 509 -15.89 -12.92 17.10
CA GLY A 509 -14.72 -12.79 16.23
C GLY A 509 -14.29 -11.34 15.99
N TRP A 510 -15.21 -10.48 15.60
CA TRP A 510 -14.95 -9.10 15.17
C TRP A 510 -15.65 -8.10 16.09
N LEU A 511 -14.99 -6.95 16.35
CA LEU A 511 -15.49 -5.91 17.25
C LEU A 511 -15.93 -4.67 16.44
N PRO A 512 -17.10 -4.06 16.70
CA PRO A 512 -17.46 -2.79 16.08
C PRO A 512 -16.44 -1.70 16.41
N TRP A 513 -16.14 -0.81 15.45
CA TRP A 513 -15.35 0.39 15.75
C TRP A 513 -16.16 1.37 16.59
N MET A 514 -17.32 1.78 16.08
CA MET A 514 -18.27 2.66 16.77
C MET A 514 -19.67 2.50 16.16
N GLY A 515 -20.64 2.08 16.97
CA GLY A 515 -22.02 1.85 16.51
C GLY A 515 -22.08 0.94 15.28
N SER A 516 -22.73 1.42 14.21
CA SER A 516 -22.85 0.71 12.93
C SER A 516 -21.80 1.09 11.87
N PHE A 517 -20.82 1.92 12.21
CA PHE A 517 -19.78 2.38 11.28
C PHE A 517 -19.01 1.19 10.68
N GLY A 518 -18.86 1.18 9.35
CA GLY A 518 -18.12 0.16 8.61
C GLY A 518 -18.79 -1.22 8.54
N LEU A 519 -19.80 -1.54 9.37
CA LEU A 519 -20.34 -2.90 9.48
C LEU A 519 -20.98 -3.41 8.16
N ASN A 520 -21.48 -2.50 7.32
CA ASN A 520 -22.10 -2.85 6.04
C ASN A 520 -21.11 -2.90 4.86
N THR A 521 -19.98 -2.21 5.00
CA THR A 521 -19.05 -1.85 3.91
C THR A 521 -17.69 -2.52 4.06
N CYS A 522 -17.32 -2.95 5.26
CA CYS A 522 -16.09 -3.71 5.49
C CYS A 522 -16.13 -5.06 4.74
N PHE A 523 -14.96 -5.66 4.61
CA PHE A 523 -14.78 -6.98 4.01
C PHE A 523 -13.91 -7.80 4.95
N TYR A 524 -14.56 -8.57 5.84
CA TYR A 524 -13.91 -9.50 6.75
C TYR A 524 -14.22 -10.93 6.36
N ALA A 525 -13.19 -11.75 6.23
CA ALA A 525 -13.35 -13.13 5.80
C ALA A 525 -12.43 -14.07 6.58
N GLU A 526 -12.98 -15.22 6.95
CA GLU A 526 -12.27 -16.34 7.57
C GLU A 526 -12.43 -17.59 6.70
N ILE A 527 -11.35 -18.22 6.26
CA ILE A 527 -11.43 -19.41 5.38
C ILE A 527 -10.35 -20.45 5.66
N GLY A 528 -10.77 -21.71 5.83
CA GLY A 528 -9.83 -22.82 6.09
C GLY A 528 -9.04 -22.68 7.39
N ASN A 529 -9.49 -21.84 8.32
CA ASN A 529 -8.86 -21.68 9.62
C ASN A 529 -9.11 -22.91 10.50
N LYS A 530 -8.18 -23.19 11.41
CA LYS A 530 -8.24 -24.29 12.37
C LYS A 530 -7.98 -23.80 13.79
N GLY A 531 -8.14 -24.69 14.76
CA GLY A 531 -7.92 -24.42 16.17
C GLY A 531 -9.21 -24.03 16.90
N PRO A 532 -9.18 -24.00 18.24
CA PRO A 532 -10.38 -23.85 19.04
C PRO A 532 -11.09 -22.48 18.92
N GLY A 533 -10.41 -21.43 18.45
CA GLY A 533 -11.02 -20.13 18.18
C GLY A 533 -11.58 -19.96 16.76
N SER A 534 -11.48 -20.97 15.90
CA SER A 534 -11.89 -20.87 14.49
C SER A 534 -13.35 -21.20 14.21
N ASP A 535 -14.14 -21.58 15.24
CA ASP A 535 -15.58 -21.80 15.06
C ASP A 535 -16.27 -20.48 14.69
N GLN A 536 -17.00 -20.52 13.57
CA GLN A 536 -17.70 -19.36 13.01
C GLN A 536 -19.20 -19.32 13.35
N ALA A 537 -19.73 -20.31 14.08
CA ALA A 537 -21.17 -20.43 14.35
C ALA A 537 -21.79 -19.20 15.04
N ASN A 538 -21.01 -18.53 15.89
CA ASN A 538 -21.44 -17.37 16.68
C ASN A 538 -20.80 -16.05 16.23
N ARG A 539 -20.21 -16.01 15.03
CA ARG A 539 -19.64 -14.76 14.49
C ARG A 539 -20.73 -13.71 14.32
N VAL A 540 -20.35 -12.45 14.45
CA VAL A 540 -21.24 -11.31 14.20
C VAL A 540 -21.89 -11.40 12.81
N ALA A 541 -23.18 -11.07 12.73
CA ALA A 541 -23.98 -11.16 11.50
C ALA A 541 -23.93 -9.90 10.63
N TRP A 542 -22.78 -9.23 10.56
CA TRP A 542 -22.63 -8.00 9.76
C TRP A 542 -22.63 -8.31 8.27
N ARG A 543 -23.25 -7.45 7.44
CA ARG A 543 -23.15 -7.58 5.98
C ARG A 543 -21.70 -7.54 5.50
N GLY A 544 -20.80 -6.88 6.22
CA GLY A 544 -19.38 -6.79 5.92
C GLY A 544 -18.56 -8.04 6.29
N VAL A 545 -19.09 -8.95 7.11
CA VAL A 545 -18.50 -10.28 7.31
C VAL A 545 -18.94 -11.18 6.14
N LYS A 546 -17.98 -11.59 5.32
CA LYS A 546 -18.19 -12.29 4.07
C LYS A 546 -17.88 -13.77 4.21
N LYS A 547 -18.81 -14.60 3.72
CA LYS A 547 -18.52 -15.98 3.37
C LYS A 547 -17.99 -15.98 1.94
N ILE A 548 -16.76 -16.47 1.74
CA ILE A 548 -16.10 -16.53 0.44
C ILE A 548 -15.73 -17.97 0.10
N THR A 549 -15.64 -18.30 -1.18
CA THR A 549 -15.16 -19.59 -1.68
C THR A 549 -13.63 -19.62 -1.68
N LEU A 550 -13.04 -20.82 -1.83
CA LEU A 550 -11.58 -20.96 -2.03
C LEU A 550 -11.10 -20.24 -3.29
N ASP A 551 -11.86 -20.29 -4.38
CA ASP A 551 -11.52 -19.57 -5.63
C ASP A 551 -11.49 -18.04 -5.43
N HIS A 552 -12.38 -17.50 -4.60
CA HIS A 552 -12.33 -16.09 -4.23
C HIS A 552 -11.15 -15.82 -3.29
N ALA A 553 -10.88 -16.70 -2.33
CA ALA A 553 -9.72 -16.58 -1.44
C ALA A 553 -8.39 -16.63 -2.19
N ALA A 554 -8.29 -17.35 -3.31
CA ALA A 554 -7.10 -17.38 -4.16
C ALA A 554 -6.67 -15.99 -4.65
N LYS A 555 -7.61 -15.04 -4.81
CA LYS A 555 -7.32 -13.64 -5.17
C LYS A 555 -6.59 -12.86 -4.09
N PHE A 556 -6.60 -13.36 -2.85
CA PHE A 556 -5.92 -12.79 -1.69
C PHE A 556 -4.58 -13.50 -1.40
N THR A 557 -4.17 -14.47 -2.21
CA THR A 557 -2.84 -15.08 -2.10
C THR A 557 -1.76 -14.10 -2.56
N PRO A 558 -0.52 -14.18 -2.05
CA PRO A 558 0.45 -13.12 -2.32
C PRO A 558 0.87 -13.06 -3.80
N GLY A 559 0.77 -14.17 -4.54
CA GLY A 559 1.02 -14.19 -5.99
C GLY A 559 0.04 -13.31 -6.76
N GLN A 560 -1.24 -13.34 -6.39
CA GLN A 560 -2.29 -12.56 -7.07
C GLN A 560 -2.48 -11.18 -6.47
N PHE A 561 -2.50 -11.06 -5.14
CA PHE A 561 -2.90 -9.83 -4.46
C PHE A 561 -1.83 -8.73 -4.51
N ILE A 562 -0.57 -9.10 -4.25
CA ILE A 562 0.57 -8.17 -4.23
C ILE A 562 1.54 -8.40 -5.40
N GLY A 563 1.21 -9.29 -6.33
CA GLY A 563 2.11 -9.62 -7.45
C GLY A 563 3.44 -10.23 -6.99
N GLY A 564 3.43 -10.93 -5.85
CA GLY A 564 4.62 -11.35 -5.10
C GLY A 564 5.64 -12.16 -5.89
N ASP A 565 5.19 -12.86 -6.92
CA ASP A 565 6.05 -13.68 -7.77
C ASP A 565 7.18 -12.89 -8.44
N LYS A 566 6.94 -11.62 -8.74
CA LYS A 566 7.91 -10.76 -9.42
C LYS A 566 9.01 -10.27 -8.48
N TRP A 567 8.69 -10.09 -7.20
CA TRP A 567 9.50 -9.29 -6.29
C TRP A 567 9.89 -9.97 -4.98
N ILE A 568 9.15 -11.01 -4.56
CA ILE A 568 9.50 -11.82 -3.39
C ILE A 568 10.33 -13.02 -3.81
N LYS A 569 9.94 -13.75 -4.87
CA LYS A 569 10.70 -14.94 -5.34
C LYS A 569 12.19 -14.64 -5.60
N PRO A 570 12.59 -13.50 -6.18
CA PRO A 570 14.01 -13.20 -6.39
C PRO A 570 14.81 -12.94 -5.11
N THR A 571 14.15 -12.49 -4.03
CA THR A 571 14.75 -12.42 -2.68
C THR A 571 14.99 -13.82 -2.11
N GLY A 572 14.26 -14.80 -2.67
CA GLY A 572 14.09 -16.22 -2.33
C GLY A 572 13.67 -16.53 -0.89
N VAL A 573 13.15 -15.54 -0.16
CA VAL A 573 12.45 -15.78 1.11
C VAL A 573 11.41 -16.89 0.91
N PRO A 574 11.27 -17.85 1.85
CA PRO A 574 10.24 -18.88 1.74
C PRO A 574 8.88 -18.24 1.45
N TYR A 575 8.28 -18.64 0.34
CA TYR A 575 7.16 -17.92 -0.24
C TYR A 575 6.26 -18.90 -0.97
N THR A 576 5.02 -19.03 -0.49
CA THR A 576 3.96 -19.73 -1.22
C THR A 576 3.12 -18.72 -1.97
N SER A 577 3.11 -18.80 -3.29
CA SER A 577 2.38 -17.88 -4.18
C SER A 577 0.86 -18.01 -4.07
N THR A 578 0.38 -19.22 -3.79
CA THR A 578 -1.03 -19.63 -3.85
C THR A 578 -1.60 -19.92 -2.46
N LEU A 579 -2.77 -20.56 -2.39
CA LEU A 579 -3.28 -21.17 -1.15
C LEU A 579 -2.31 -22.27 -0.67
N LEU A 580 -2.24 -22.47 0.64
CA LEU A 580 -1.41 -23.45 1.35
C LEU A 580 -1.95 -24.88 1.29
#